data_AF-A0A5K3G309-F1
#
_entry.id   AF-A0A5K3G309-F1
#
_cell.length_a   1.000
_cell.length_b   1.000
_cell.length_c   1.000
_cell.angle_alpha   90.00
_cell.angle_beta   90.00
_cell.angle_gamma   90.00
#
_symmetry.space_group_name_H-M   'P 1'
#
loop_
_entity.id
_entity.type
_entity.pdbx_description
1 polymer ?
#
loop_
_entity_poly.entity_id
_entity_poly.type
_entity_poly.pdbx_seq_one_letter_code
_entity_poly.pdbx_strand_id
1 'polypeptide(L)'
;MALEDLAMFRAIRGSTVFYPSDAVSCERAVELAANTKGICFIRTGRPATPVIYDANESFAIGKAKVCLTALPEAEDLVTVVAAGVTLYEAFKAAEKLKAEGIHIRIIDPFT
;
A
#
# COMPACT_ATOMS: atom_id res chain seq x y z
N MET A 1 -14.33 14.47 -1.39
CA MET A 1 -14.21 13.01 -1.56
C MET A 1 -13.68 12.79 -2.96
N ALA A 2 -12.55 12.09 -3.14
CA ALA A 2 -11.97 11.80 -4.44
C ALA A 2 -12.08 10.29 -4.68
N LEU A 3 -12.84 9.87 -5.69
CA LEU A 3 -13.09 8.44 -5.98
C LEU A 3 -12.60 8.05 -7.37
N GLU A 4 -12.34 9.03 -8.22
CA GLU A 4 -11.90 8.91 -9.60
C GLU A 4 -10.46 9.42 -9.82
N ASP A 5 -9.79 9.92 -8.77
CA ASP A 5 -8.47 10.53 -8.83
C ASP A 5 -7.38 9.55 -9.29
N LEU A 6 -7.41 8.30 -8.81
CA LEU A 6 -6.50 7.26 -9.29
C LEU A 6 -6.69 6.97 -10.78
N ALA A 7 -7.94 6.92 -11.26
CA ALA A 7 -8.22 6.70 -12.67
C ALA A 7 -7.73 7.89 -13.52
N MET A 8 -7.97 9.12 -13.04
CA MET A 8 -7.55 10.36 -13.69
C MET A 8 -6.02 10.44 -13.84
N PHE A 9 -5.27 10.26 -12.75
CA PHE A 9 -3.82 10.40 -12.81
C PHE A 9 -3.15 9.26 -13.56
N ARG A 10 -3.64 8.01 -13.43
CA ARG A 10 -3.10 6.87 -14.19
C ARG A 10 -3.25 7.01 -15.72
N ALA A 11 -4.21 7.81 -16.19
CA ALA A 11 -4.38 8.07 -17.62
C ALA A 11 -3.36 9.07 -18.18
N ILE A 12 -2.64 9.81 -17.34
CA ILE A 12 -1.63 10.78 -17.76
C ILE A 12 -0.35 10.04 -18.11
N ARG A 13 0.07 10.11 -19.37
CA ARG A 13 1.35 9.52 -19.81
C ARG A 13 2.52 10.13 -19.02
N GLY A 14 3.37 9.27 -18.46
CA GLY A 14 4.53 9.69 -17.69
C GLY A 14 4.20 10.15 -16.27
N SER A 15 2.99 9.85 -15.76
CA SER A 15 2.69 10.05 -14.35
C SER A 15 3.25 8.93 -13.48
N THR A 16 3.68 9.27 -12.27
CA THR A 16 3.89 8.34 -11.17
C THR A 16 2.82 8.59 -10.11
N VAL A 17 2.02 7.56 -9.83
CA VAL A 17 0.99 7.62 -8.79
C VAL A 17 1.54 6.93 -7.57
N PHE A 18 1.56 7.61 -6.43
CA PHE A 18 1.91 7.07 -5.13
C PHE A 18 0.63 6.98 -4.30
N TYR A 19 0.43 5.86 -3.62
CA TYR A 19 -0.62 5.71 -2.63
C TYR A 19 -0.04 5.19 -1.31
N PRO A 20 0.61 6.05 -0.52
CA PRO A 20 1.20 5.66 0.75
C PRO A 20 0.13 5.20 1.74
N SER A 21 0.49 4.20 2.55
CA SER A 21 -0.44 3.58 3.49
C SER A 21 -0.29 4.10 4.92
N ASP A 22 0.88 4.63 5.28
CA ASP A 22 1.19 5.18 6.61
C ASP A 22 2.11 6.41 6.54
N ALA A 23 2.56 6.91 7.70
CA ALA A 23 3.43 8.08 7.77
C ALA A 23 4.81 7.85 7.10
N VAL A 24 5.43 6.69 7.30
CA VAL A 24 6.76 6.38 6.76
C VAL A 24 6.71 6.28 5.24
N SER A 25 5.77 5.50 4.71
CA SER A 25 5.58 5.40 3.26
C SER A 25 5.20 6.75 2.64
N CYS A 26 4.46 7.60 3.34
CA CYS A 26 4.13 8.94 2.86
C CYS A 26 5.37 9.85 2.78
N GLU A 27 6.24 9.84 3.80
CA GLU A 27 7.50 10.56 3.79
C GLU A 27 8.39 10.13 2.61
N ARG A 28 8.53 8.81 2.42
CA ARG A 28 9.30 8.24 1.31
C ARG A 28 8.68 8.54 -0.06
N ALA A 29 7.36 8.55 -0.17
CA ALA A 29 6.68 8.96 -1.41
C ALA A 29 6.98 10.42 -1.78
N VAL A 30 7.02 11.33 -0.79
CA VAL A 30 7.39 12.74 -1.01
C VAL A 30 8.84 12.85 -1.48
N GLU A 31 9.77 12.17 -0.80
CA GLU A 31 11.20 12.13 -1.17
C GLU A 31 11.40 11.61 -2.61
N LEU A 32 10.76 10.50 -2.97
CA LEU A 32 10.84 9.91 -4.31
C LEU A 32 10.18 10.80 -5.36
N ALA A 33 9.03 11.40 -5.07
CA ALA A 33 8.35 12.31 -5.98
C ALA A 33 9.20 13.54 -6.30
N ALA A 34 9.88 14.12 -5.30
CA ALA A 34 10.76 15.28 -5.48
C ALA A 34 11.92 14.99 -6.46
N ASN A 35 12.35 13.73 -6.54
CA ASN A 35 13.45 13.28 -7.40
C ASN A 35 12.98 12.61 -8.71
N THR A 36 11.67 12.54 -8.95
CA THR A 36 11.09 11.85 -10.12
C THR A 36 10.55 12.84 -11.13
N LYS A 37 10.98 12.69 -12.39
CA LYS A 37 10.50 13.52 -13.50
C LYS A 37 9.07 13.15 -13.88
N GLY A 38 8.31 14.12 -14.39
CA GLY A 38 6.95 13.92 -14.86
C GLY A 38 5.91 14.34 -13.82
N ILE A 39 4.69 13.84 -13.97
CA ILE A 39 3.58 14.17 -13.07
C ILE A 39 3.59 13.20 -11.90
N CYS A 40 3.96 13.67 -10.71
CA CYS A 40 3.84 12.87 -9.49
C CYS A 40 2.54 13.21 -8.76
N PHE A 41 1.72 12.20 -8.48
CA PHE A 41 0.52 12.32 -7.67
C PHE A 41 0.68 11.48 -6.40
N ILE A 42 0.48 12.10 -5.23
CA ILE A 42 0.52 11.40 -3.94
C ILE A 42 -0.88 11.44 -3.34
N ARG A 43 -1.53 10.27 -3.25
CA ARG A 43 -2.87 10.13 -2.69
C ARG A 43 -2.80 9.98 -1.17
N THR A 44 -3.13 11.03 -0.44
CA THR A 44 -3.14 11.02 1.03
C THR A 44 -4.51 10.69 1.61
N GLY A 45 -4.52 10.16 2.83
CA GLY A 45 -5.73 9.90 3.62
C GLY A 45 -5.98 11.01 4.64
N ARG A 46 -7.25 11.18 5.03
CA ARG A 46 -7.64 12.07 6.15
C ARG A 46 -7.52 11.39 7.53
N PRO A 47 -7.99 10.14 7.73
CA PRO A 47 -7.93 9.51 9.04
C PRO A 47 -6.49 9.29 9.50
N ALA A 48 -6.24 9.43 10.80
CA ALA A 48 -5.00 8.94 11.39
C ALA A 48 -4.97 7.41 11.29
N THR A 49 -3.88 6.87 10.77
CA THR A 49 -3.66 5.43 10.64
C THR A 49 -2.40 5.00 11.38
N PRO A 50 -2.33 3.74 11.88
CA PRO A 50 -1.13 3.22 12.52
C PRO A 50 0.08 3.24 11.60
N VAL A 51 1.27 3.51 12.16
CA VAL A 51 2.54 3.33 11.46
C VAL A 51 2.89 1.84 11.47
N ILE A 52 3.14 1.27 10.29
CA ILE A 52 3.40 -0.17 10.11
C ILE A 52 4.80 -0.46 9.58
N TYR A 53 5.45 0.51 8.94
CA TYR A 53 6.81 0.38 8.46
C TYR A 53 7.82 0.96 9.45
N ASP A 54 9.00 0.35 9.54
CA ASP A 54 10.13 0.93 10.27
C ASP A 54 10.60 2.23 9.59
N ALA A 55 11.11 3.20 10.34
CA ALA A 55 11.60 4.46 9.78
C ALA A 55 12.71 4.27 8.72
N ASN A 56 13.47 3.19 8.81
CA ASN A 56 14.54 2.83 7.87
C ASN A 56 14.07 1.90 6.74
N GLU A 57 12.76 1.59 6.65
CA GLU A 57 12.22 0.79 5.57
C GLU A 57 12.48 1.46 4.22
N SER A 58 12.99 0.67 3.27
CA SER A 58 13.36 1.17 1.95
C SER A 58 12.16 1.16 0.99
N PHE A 59 11.97 2.23 0.22
CA PHE A 59 10.90 2.29 -0.78
C PHE A 59 11.47 2.64 -2.15
N ALA A 60 10.84 2.12 -3.20
CA ALA A 60 11.20 2.41 -4.57
C ALA A 60 9.95 2.40 -5.46
N ILE A 61 9.97 3.22 -6.50
CA ILE A 61 8.87 3.29 -7.48
C ILE A 61 8.75 1.93 -8.19
N GLY A 62 7.52 1.43 -8.30
CA GLY A 62 7.22 0.12 -8.90
C GLY A 62 7.59 -1.07 -8.01
N LYS A 63 7.85 -0.86 -6.72
CA LYS A 63 8.14 -1.92 -5.75
C LYS A 63 7.10 -1.94 -4.63
N ALA A 64 6.23 -2.94 -4.69
CA ALA A 64 5.25 -3.25 -3.65
C ALA A 64 5.90 -3.92 -2.42
N LYS A 65 5.18 -3.92 -1.30
CA LYS A 65 5.55 -4.57 -0.03
C LYS A 65 4.64 -5.76 0.24
N VAL A 66 5.24 -6.89 0.62
CA VAL A 66 4.49 -8.02 1.19
C VAL A 66 4.37 -7.75 2.69
N CYS A 67 3.18 -7.36 3.13
CA CYS A 67 2.93 -6.95 4.51
C CYS A 67 2.51 -8.12 5.41
N LEU A 68 1.91 -9.15 4.81
CA LEU A 68 1.51 -10.38 5.50
C LEU A 68 1.67 -11.54 4.53
N THR A 69 2.20 -12.66 5.02
CA THR A 69 2.22 -13.95 4.34
C THR A 69 1.91 -15.02 5.37
N ALA A 70 1.33 -16.13 4.95
CA ALA A 70 1.27 -17.33 5.76
C ALA A 70 2.68 -17.78 6.18
N LEU A 71 2.77 -18.34 7.39
CA LEU A 71 4.00 -18.96 7.87
C LEU A 71 4.39 -20.15 6.97
N PRO A 72 5.65 -20.61 6.95
CA PRO A 72 6.15 -21.63 6.01
C PRO A 72 5.35 -22.94 5.96
N GLU A 73 4.56 -23.24 6.98
CA GLU A 73 3.78 -24.47 7.11
C GLU A 73 2.33 -24.35 6.62
N ALA A 74 1.91 -23.16 6.19
CA ALA A 74 0.59 -22.88 5.62
C ALA A 74 0.72 -22.16 4.28
N GLU A 75 -0.08 -22.57 3.28
CA GLU A 75 -0.13 -21.88 1.98
C GLU A 75 -1.13 -20.73 2.00
N ASP A 76 -0.75 -19.59 1.41
CA ASP A 76 -1.66 -18.47 1.17
C ASP A 76 -2.73 -18.89 0.16
N LEU A 77 -4.01 -18.91 0.55
CA LEU A 77 -5.11 -19.26 -0.36
C LEU A 77 -5.37 -18.16 -1.39
N VAL A 78 -5.23 -16.90 -0.98
CA VAL A 78 -5.43 -15.73 -1.85
C VAL A 78 -4.44 -14.61 -1.52
N THR A 79 -4.16 -13.77 -2.53
CA THR A 79 -3.43 -12.52 -2.35
C THR A 79 -4.40 -11.34 -2.38
N VAL A 80 -4.42 -10.57 -1.30
CA VAL A 80 -5.16 -9.31 -1.19
C VAL A 80 -4.21 -8.15 -1.43
N VAL A 81 -4.51 -7.32 -2.43
CA VAL A 81 -3.77 -6.09 -2.70
C VAL A 81 -4.60 -4.91 -2.21
N ALA A 82 -4.05 -4.13 -1.28
CA ALA A 82 -4.76 -3.05 -0.60
C ALA A 82 -3.84 -1.85 -0.35
N ALA A 83 -4.41 -0.65 -0.28
CA ALA A 83 -3.66 0.61 -0.14
C ALA A 83 -4.39 1.62 0.74
N GLY A 84 -3.63 2.48 1.43
CA GLY A 84 -4.20 3.49 2.32
C GLY A 84 -5.08 2.85 3.40
N VAL A 85 -6.27 3.41 3.60
CA VAL A 85 -7.23 2.92 4.60
C VAL A 85 -7.64 1.45 4.40
N THR A 86 -7.66 0.96 3.16
CA THR A 86 -8.08 -0.42 2.87
C THR A 86 -7.05 -1.45 3.29
N LEU A 87 -5.77 -1.08 3.41
CA LEU A 87 -4.71 -1.97 3.89
C LEU A 87 -4.96 -2.41 5.34
N TYR A 88 -5.45 -1.49 6.17
CA TYR A 88 -5.80 -1.78 7.57
C TYR A 88 -7.04 -2.67 7.69
N GLU A 89 -8.00 -2.51 6.80
CA GLU A 89 -9.15 -3.41 6.74
C GLU A 89 -8.74 -4.80 6.24
N ALA A 90 -7.74 -4.90 5.37
CA ALA A 90 -7.17 -6.18 4.96
C ALA A 90 -6.51 -6.92 6.13
N PHE A 91 -5.75 -6.23 7.00
CA PHE A 91 -5.20 -6.85 8.21
C PHE A 91 -6.29 -7.37 9.15
N LYS A 92 -7.37 -6.60 9.36
CA LYS A 92 -8.52 -7.05 10.17
C LYS A 92 -9.22 -8.26 9.54
N ALA A 93 -9.33 -8.31 8.22
CA ALA A 93 -9.90 -9.44 7.50
C ALA A 93 -9.02 -10.69 7.64
N ALA A 94 -7.69 -10.55 7.54
CA ALA A 94 -6.75 -11.65 7.73
C ALA A 94 -6.89 -12.31 9.12
N GLU A 95 -7.01 -11.51 10.18
CA GLU A 95 -7.20 -12.06 11.53
C GLU A 95 -8.52 -12.83 11.69
N LYS A 96 -9.60 -12.37 11.05
CA LYS A 96 -10.88 -13.09 11.05
C LYS A 96 -10.79 -14.40 10.26
N LEU A 97 -10.23 -14.34 9.05
CA LEU A 97 -10.09 -15.50 8.16
C LEU A 97 -9.16 -16.56 8.75
N LYS A 98 -8.11 -16.15 9.47
CA LYS A 98 -7.21 -17.05 10.19
C LYS A 98 -7.96 -17.91 11.22
N ALA A 99 -8.97 -17.37 11.89
CA ALA A 99 -9.80 -18.13 12.83
C ALA A 99 -10.66 -19.21 12.13
N GLU A 100 -10.89 -19.08 10.83
CA GLU A 100 -11.58 -20.04 9.98
C GLU A 100 -10.61 -20.99 9.25
N GLY A 101 -9.30 -20.90 9.55
CA GLY A 101 -8.26 -21.69 8.87
C GLY A 101 -7.92 -21.19 7.46
N ILE A 102 -8.37 -19.98 7.10
CA ILE A 102 -8.09 -19.36 5.80
C ILE A 102 -6.91 -18.39 5.96
N HIS A 103 -5.81 -18.70 5.29
CA HIS A 103 -4.61 -17.87 5.27
C HIS A 103 -4.54 -17.02 4.00
N ILE A 104 -4.18 -15.75 4.14
CA ILE A 104 -4.09 -14.81 3.03
C ILE A 104 -2.77 -14.06 3.06
N ARG A 105 -2.28 -13.71 1.88
CA ARG A 105 -1.20 -12.75 1.68
C ARG A 105 -1.77 -11.35 1.54
N ILE A 106 -1.08 -10.36 2.11
CA ILE A 106 -1.42 -8.94 1.90
C ILE A 106 -0.25 -8.23 1.25
N ILE A 107 -0.55 -7.48 0.18
CA ILE A 107 0.41 -6.65 -0.54
C ILE A 107 -0.04 -5.20 -0.53
N ASP A 108 0.87 -4.30 -0.16
CA ASP A 108 0.76 -2.85 -0.34
C ASP A 108 1.48 -2.44 -1.63
N PRO A 109 0.79 -1.90 -2.64
CA PRO A 109 1.40 -1.51 -3.92
C PRO A 109 2.47 -0.43 -3.80
N PHE A 110 2.31 0.50 -2.84
CA PHE A 110 3.05 1.76 -2.72
C PHE A 110 2.87 2.75 -3.90
N THR A 111 3.05 2.31 -5.15
CA THR A 111 2.84 3.07 -6.41
C THR A 111 1.94 2.34 -7.39
#